data_AF-A0A847WJQ5-F1
#
_entry.id   AF-A0A847WJQ5-F1
#
_cell.length_a   1.000
_cell.length_b   1.000
_cell.length_c   1.000
_cell.angle_alpha   90.00
_cell.angle_beta   90.00
_cell.angle_gamma   90.00
#
_symmetry.space_group_name_H-M   'P 1'
#
loop_
_entity.id
_entity.type
_entity.pdbx_description
1 polymer ?
#
loop_
_entity_poly.entity_id
_entity_poly.type
_entity_poly.pdbx_seq_one_letter_code
_entity_poly.pdbx_strand_id
1 'polypeptide(L)'
;MRNTTKKVGIVTLHGYHNYGNKLQNYALQKVLNDLNYLADTLILNKHRKVFSTLNSKVRTILLQSPSKSIAMATKRLRHKRDNNENKKLVECRTYVFKQFSKAYLSEKFFKLDQD
;
A
#
# COMPACT_ATOMS: atom_id res chain seq x y z
N MET A 1 -10.83 -26.14 31.65
CA MET A 1 -10.11 -25.97 30.36
C MET A 1 -9.67 -24.52 30.24
N ARG A 2 -8.39 -24.23 29.99
CA ARG A 2 -7.96 -22.84 29.74
C ARG A 2 -8.52 -22.38 28.40
N ASN A 3 -9.52 -21.51 28.42
CA ASN A 3 -10.04 -20.82 27.24
C ASN A 3 -9.03 -19.73 26.83
N THR A 4 -7.85 -20.12 26.36
CA THR A 4 -6.88 -19.15 25.82
C THR A 4 -7.24 -18.92 24.36
N THR A 5 -8.03 -17.89 24.09
CA THR A 5 -8.26 -17.39 22.75
C THR A 5 -6.92 -17.18 22.05
N LYS A 6 -6.65 -17.98 21.01
CA LYS A 6 -5.39 -17.91 20.26
C LYS A 6 -5.41 -16.65 19.39
N LYS A 7 -4.33 -15.87 19.40
CA LYS A 7 -4.22 -14.63 18.61
C LYS A 7 -3.42 -14.86 17.34
N VAL A 8 -3.80 -14.19 16.26
CA VAL A 8 -3.09 -14.20 14.98
C VAL A 8 -2.85 -12.77 14.52
N GLY A 9 -1.60 -12.45 14.17
CA GLY A 9 -1.24 -11.19 13.54
C GLY A 9 -1.07 -11.37 12.03
N ILE A 10 -1.90 -10.73 11.23
CA ILE A 10 -1.80 -10.73 9.77
C ILE A 10 -0.89 -9.57 9.35
N VAL A 11 0.22 -9.88 8.69
CA VAL A 11 1.12 -8.88 8.09
C VAL A 11 0.92 -8.88 6.58
N THR A 12 0.59 -7.71 6.02
CA THR A 12 0.32 -7.56 4.60
C THR A 12 0.75 -6.17 4.11
N LEU A 13 0.79 -5.98 2.79
CA LEU A 13 1.09 -4.69 2.18
C LEU A 13 0.03 -3.65 2.56
N HIS A 14 0.38 -2.71 3.44
CA HIS A 14 -0.53 -1.63 3.80
C HIS A 14 -0.59 -0.55 2.70
N GLY A 15 -1.80 -0.26 2.22
CA GLY A 15 -2.03 0.81 1.24
C GLY A 15 -3.49 0.85 0.77
N TYR A 16 -3.87 1.99 0.20
CA TYR A 16 -5.22 2.21 -0.38
C TYR A 16 -5.24 2.22 -1.91
N HIS A 17 -4.14 1.80 -2.54
CA HIS A 17 -4.01 1.71 -4.00
C HIS A 17 -4.15 0.27 -4.51
N ASN A 18 -3.89 -0.74 -3.66
CA ASN A 18 -4.07 -2.15 -3.97
C ASN A 18 -5.28 -2.70 -3.22
N TYR A 19 -6.45 -2.61 -3.86
CA TYR A 19 -7.73 -2.98 -3.26
C TYR A 19 -7.87 -4.50 -3.06
N GLY A 20 -7.39 -5.29 -4.01
CA GLY A 20 -7.40 -6.76 -3.92
C GLY A 20 -6.71 -7.24 -2.65
N ASN A 21 -5.58 -6.63 -2.29
CA ASN A 21 -4.86 -6.95 -1.06
C ASN A 21 -5.71 -6.73 0.20
N LYS A 22 -6.49 -5.64 0.28
CA LYS A 22 -7.36 -5.37 1.44
C LYS A 22 -8.52 -6.36 1.52
N LEU A 23 -9.12 -6.73 0.40
CA LEU A 23 -10.21 -7.71 0.36
C LEU A 23 -9.72 -9.11 0.75
N GLN A 24 -8.54 -9.52 0.27
CA GLN A 24 -7.89 -10.77 0.68
C GLN A 24 -7.58 -10.78 2.18
N ASN A 25 -7.08 -9.66 2.72
CA ASN A 25 -6.86 -9.52 4.16
C ASN A 25 -8.16 -9.69 4.96
N TYR A 26 -9.25 -9.05 4.51
CA TYR A 26 -10.55 -9.18 5.15
C TYR A 26 -11.07 -10.62 5.12
N ALA A 27 -10.98 -11.29 3.96
CA ALA A 27 -11.39 -12.68 3.82
C ALA A 27 -10.61 -13.61 4.77
N LEU A 28 -9.29 -13.44 4.85
CA LEU A 28 -8.44 -14.22 5.76
C LEU A 28 -8.80 -13.95 7.22
N GLN A 29 -8.98 -12.69 7.62
CA GLN A 29 -9.39 -12.32 8.97
C GLN A 29 -10.72 -12.98 9.35
N LYS A 30 -11.70 -13.01 8.43
CA LYS A 30 -12.99 -13.66 8.67
C LYS A 30 -12.86 -15.16 8.88
N VAL A 31 -12.14 -15.86 7.99
CA VAL A 31 -11.89 -17.30 8.13
C VAL A 31 -11.19 -17.62 9.45
N LEU A 32 -10.19 -16.83 9.86
CA LEU A 32 -9.50 -17.03 11.14
C LEU A 32 -10.42 -16.81 12.34
N ASN A 33 -11.27 -15.79 12.30
CA ASN A 33 -12.25 -15.53 13.34
C ASN A 33 -13.29 -16.65 13.44
N ASP A 34 -13.76 -17.18 12.31
CA ASP A 34 -14.68 -18.33 12.26
C ASP A 34 -14.03 -19.61 12.83
N LEU A 35 -12.70 -19.72 12.75
CA LEU A 35 -11.89 -20.76 13.39
C LEU A 35 -11.57 -20.47 14.88
N ASN A 36 -12.25 -19.51 15.51
CA ASN A 36 -12.07 -19.09 16.91
C ASN A 36 -10.69 -18.49 17.24
N TYR A 37 -9.98 -17.95 16.25
CA TYR A 37 -8.81 -17.11 16.48
C TYR A 37 -9.19 -15.64 16.60
N LEU A 38 -8.44 -14.88 17.39
CA LEU A 38 -8.52 -13.42 17.39
C LEU A 38 -7.50 -12.87 16.39
N ALA A 39 -7.96 -12.53 15.20
CA ALA A 39 -7.11 -12.04 14.12
C ALA A 39 -7.06 -10.50 14.06
N ASP A 40 -5.85 -9.96 14.11
CA ASP A 40 -5.56 -8.53 13.95
C ASP A 40 -4.65 -8.32 12.73
N THR A 41 -4.86 -7.26 11.95
CA THR A 41 -3.94 -6.84 10.88
C THR A 41 -2.89 -5.89 11.43
N LEU A 42 -1.61 -6.25 11.34
CA LEU A 42 -0.50 -5.45 11.85
C LEU A 42 0.02 -4.52 10.75
N ILE A 43 -0.07 -3.20 10.99
CA ILE A 43 0.43 -2.17 10.08
C ILE A 43 1.81 -1.70 10.56
N LEU A 44 2.85 -2.11 9.83
CA LEU A 44 4.24 -1.85 10.17
C LEU A 44 4.73 -0.61 9.43
N ASN A 45 4.88 0.51 10.15
CA ASN A 45 5.43 1.73 9.58
C ASN A 45 6.97 1.67 9.58
N LYS A 46 7.56 1.27 8.45
CA LYS A 46 9.01 1.44 8.23
C LYS A 46 9.31 2.85 7.75
N HIS A 47 10.24 3.54 8.43
CA HIS A 47 10.91 4.69 7.85
C HIS A 47 11.80 4.21 6.70
N ARG A 48 11.45 4.53 5.45
CA ARG A 48 12.39 4.36 4.33
C ARG A 48 13.49 5.42 4.47
N LYS A 49 14.72 5.00 4.77
CA LYS A 49 15.92 5.81 4.56
C LYS A 49 16.01 6.11 3.05
N VAL A 50 15.68 7.33 2.63
CA VAL A 50 15.77 7.77 1.23
C VAL A 50 17.23 8.09 0.91
N PHE A 51 18.08 7.06 0.87
CA PHE A 51 19.45 7.23 0.42
C PHE A 51 19.69 6.46 -0.88
N SER A 52 20.29 7.16 -1.85
CA SER A 52 20.94 6.66 -3.08
C SER A 52 20.10 6.40 -4.37
N THR A 53 19.36 7.39 -4.90
CA THR A 53 18.80 7.29 -6.28
C THR A 53 19.12 8.44 -7.22
N LEU A 54 20.07 9.31 -6.89
CA LEU A 54 20.45 10.43 -7.76
C LEU A 54 21.38 9.96 -8.91
N ASN A 55 22.43 9.20 -8.60
CA ASN A 55 23.48 8.85 -9.56
C ASN A 55 22.99 7.95 -10.71
N SER A 56 22.08 7.01 -10.44
CA SER A 56 21.55 6.10 -11.46
C SER A 56 20.62 6.80 -12.45
N LYS A 57 19.88 7.83 -12.01
CA LYS A 57 18.97 8.61 -12.88
C LYS A 57 19.73 9.51 -13.85
N VAL A 58 20.80 10.16 -13.39
CA VAL A 58 21.63 11.05 -14.22
C VAL A 58 22.32 10.28 -15.35
N ARG A 59 22.96 9.15 -15.01
CA ARG A 59 23.61 8.26 -16.00
C ARG A 59 22.64 7.75 -17.06
N THR A 60 21.40 7.45 -16.66
CA THR A 60 20.36 6.97 -17.58
C THR A 60 19.94 8.04 -18.59
N ILE A 61 19.93 9.31 -18.21
CA ILE A 61 19.56 10.42 -19.11
C ILE A 61 20.69 10.74 -20.08
N LEU A 62 21.95 10.72 -19.62
CA LEU A 62 23.12 11.02 -20.44
C LEU A 62 23.40 9.93 -21.50
N LEU A 63 23.11 8.66 -21.20
CA LEU A 63 23.35 7.53 -22.11
C LEU A 63 22.19 7.26 -23.08
N GLN A 64 21.09 8.01 -23.03
CA GLN A 64 19.90 7.77 -23.85
C GLN A 64 19.75 8.79 -24.98
N SER A 65 19.26 8.33 -26.13
CA SER A 65 18.91 9.20 -27.27
C SER A 65 17.93 10.30 -26.85
N PRO A 66 18.09 11.55 -27.35
CA PRO A 66 17.18 12.66 -27.05
C PRO A 66 15.71 12.34 -27.32
N SER A 67 15.41 11.59 -28.38
CA SER A 67 14.05 11.16 -28.74
C SER A 67 13.40 10.29 -27.65
N LYS A 68 14.18 9.39 -27.05
CA LYS A 68 13.74 8.50 -25.96
C LYS A 68 13.48 9.30 -24.68
N SER A 69 14.34 10.26 -24.37
CA SER A 69 14.18 11.18 -23.24
C SER A 69 12.91 12.03 -23.37
N ILE A 70 12.64 12.57 -24.57
CA ILE A 70 11.42 13.32 -24.87
C ILE A 70 10.18 12.42 -24.77
N ALA A 71 10.22 11.20 -25.32
CA ALA A 71 9.12 10.23 -25.21
C ALA A 71 8.81 9.86 -23.76
N MET A 72 9.83 9.70 -22.91
CA MET A 72 9.64 9.47 -21.48
C MET A 72 9.04 10.68 -20.76
N ALA A 73 9.47 11.89 -21.09
CA ALA A 73 8.93 13.12 -20.52
C ALA A 73 7.46 13.32 -20.90
N THR A 74 7.13 13.19 -22.19
CA THR A 74 5.75 13.31 -22.69
C THR A 74 4.83 12.23 -22.12
N LYS A 75 5.31 10.98 -21.98
CA LYS A 75 4.56 9.91 -21.27
C LYS A 75 4.28 10.26 -19.81
N ARG A 76 5.24 10.85 -19.09
CA ARG A 76 5.04 11.30 -17.70
C ARG A 76 4.03 12.43 -17.61
N LEU A 77 4.09 13.40 -18.52
CA LEU A 77 3.14 14.51 -18.58
C LEU A 77 1.72 14.02 -18.83
N ARG A 78 1.54 13.12 -19.81
CA ARG A 78 0.24 12.50 -20.09
C ARG A 78 -0.28 11.73 -18.89
N HIS A 79 0.54 10.88 -18.27
CA HIS A 79 0.13 10.13 -17.08
C HIS A 79 -0.28 11.05 -15.92
N LYS A 80 0.42 12.18 -15.72
CA LYS A 80 0.06 13.17 -14.69
C LYS A 80 -1.28 13.84 -15.00
N ARG A 81 -1.54 14.14 -16.28
CA ARG A 81 -2.83 14.69 -16.75
C ARG A 81 -3.96 13.68 -16.52
N ASP A 82 -3.82 12.45 -16.99
CA ASP A 82 -4.83 11.39 -16.85
C ASP A 82 -5.17 11.14 -15.37
N ASN A 83 -4.15 11.15 -14.51
CA ASN A 83 -4.33 10.97 -13.07
C ASN A 83 -5.00 12.19 -12.42
N ASN A 84 -4.82 13.40 -12.97
CA ASN A 84 -5.48 14.61 -12.49
C ASN A 84 -6.96 14.66 -12.93
N GLU A 85 -7.26 14.25 -14.16
CA GLU A 85 -8.64 14.12 -14.65
C GLU A 85 -9.43 13.13 -13.78
N ASN A 86 -8.81 12.01 -13.42
CA ASN A 86 -9.43 10.99 -12.57
C ASN A 86 -9.23 11.22 -11.06
N LYS A 87 -8.62 12.33 -10.64
CA LYS A 87 -8.24 12.57 -9.25
C LYS A 87 -9.43 12.44 -8.30
N LYS A 88 -10.55 13.07 -8.63
CA LYS A 88 -11.78 13.00 -7.82
C LYS A 88 -12.29 11.57 -7.68
N LEU A 89 -12.30 10.79 -8.76
CA LEU A 89 -12.73 9.39 -8.74
C LEU A 89 -11.81 8.54 -7.86
N VAL A 90 -10.48 8.74 -7.98
CA VAL A 90 -9.49 8.05 -7.15
C VAL A 90 -9.65 8.41 -5.67
N GLU A 91 -9.91 9.68 -5.36
CA GLU A 91 -10.17 10.16 -4.00
C GLU A 91 -11.46 9.58 -3.42
N CYS A 92 -12.57 9.64 -4.15
CA CYS A 92 -13.85 9.04 -3.74
C CYS A 92 -13.72 7.54 -3.50
N ARG A 93 -13.09 6.81 -4.42
CA ARG A 93 -12.83 5.38 -4.26
C ARG A 93 -11.98 5.11 -3.01
N THR A 94 -10.87 5.84 -2.86
CA THR A 94 -9.98 5.73 -1.69
C THR A 94 -10.71 6.01 -0.38
N TYR A 95 -11.60 7.00 -0.37
CA TYR A 95 -12.43 7.32 0.78
C TYR A 95 -13.32 6.13 1.17
N VAL A 96 -14.07 5.56 0.23
CA VAL A 96 -14.93 4.39 0.48
C VAL A 96 -14.10 3.23 1.04
N PHE A 97 -12.92 2.97 0.50
CA PHE A 97 -12.05 1.91 1.01
C PHE A 97 -11.46 2.18 2.39
N LYS A 98 -11.20 3.44 2.75
CA LYS A 98 -10.84 3.81 4.12
C LYS A 98 -11.98 3.52 5.08
N GLN A 99 -13.23 3.84 4.70
CA GLN A 99 -14.40 3.52 5.52
C GLN A 99 -14.60 2.01 5.67
N PHE A 100 -14.48 1.26 4.57
CA PHE A 100 -14.49 -0.22 4.61
C PHE A 100 -13.43 -0.75 5.57
N SER A 101 -12.19 -0.28 5.47
CA SER A 101 -11.09 -0.72 6.34
C SER A 101 -11.42 -0.50 7.81
N LYS A 102 -11.89 0.70 8.16
CA LYS A 102 -12.26 1.06 9.54
C LYS A 102 -13.41 0.21 10.08
N ALA A 103 -14.37 -0.14 9.23
CA ALA A 103 -15.55 -0.88 9.63
C ALA A 103 -15.29 -2.40 9.76
N TYR A 104 -14.41 -2.96 8.93
CA TYR A 104 -14.32 -4.41 8.75
C TYR A 104 -12.95 -5.03 9.07
N LEU A 105 -11.87 -4.24 9.10
CA LEU A 105 -10.52 -4.73 9.42
C LEU A 105 -10.10 -4.29 10.83
N SER A 106 -9.56 -5.24 11.60
CA SER A 106 -8.94 -4.93 12.89
C SER A 106 -7.48 -4.50 12.68
N GLU A 107 -7.27 -3.28 12.17
CA GLU A 107 -5.93 -2.74 11.91
C GLU A 107 -5.27 -2.23 13.22
N LYS A 108 -4.03 -2.66 13.48
CA LYS A 108 -3.19 -2.25 14.62
C LYS A 108 -1.90 -1.63 14.08
N PHE A 109 -1.65 -0.37 14.43
CA PHE A 109 -0.51 0.38 13.91
C PHE A 109 0.69 0.30 14.85
N PHE A 110 1.84 -0.11 14.31
CA PHE A 110 3.09 -0.23 15.04
C PHE A 110 4.17 0.65 14.40
N LYS A 111 4.94 1.31 15.26
CA LYS A 111 6.21 1.92 14.89
C LYS A 111 7.28 0.86 15.15
N LEU A 112 8.10 0.59 14.13
CA LEU A 112 9.27 -0.24 14.30
C LEU A 112 10.44 0.65 14.70
N ASP A 113 11.16 0.26 15.75
CA ASP A 113 12.41 0.89 16.12
C ASP A 113 13.43 0.71 14.99
N GLN A 114 14.30 1.69 14.80
CA GLN A 114 15.38 1.60 13.82
C GLN A 114 16.61 1.07 14.55
N ASP A 115 17.06 -0.13 14.17
CA ASP A 115 18.43 -0.60 14.45
C ASP A 115 19.48 0.29 13.75
#